data_AF-A0A7V1LKD1-F1
#
_entry.id   AF-A0A7V1LKD1-F1
#
_cell.length_a   1.000
_cell.length_b   1.000
_cell.length_c   1.000
_cell.angle_alpha   90.00
_cell.angle_beta   90.00
_cell.angle_gamma   90.00
#
_symmetry.space_group_name_H-M   'P 1'
#
loop_
_entity.id
_entity.type
_entity.pdbx_description
1 polymer ?
#
loop_
_entity_poly.entity_id
_entity_poly.type
_entity_poly.pdbx_seq_one_letter_code
_entity_poly.pdbx_strand_id
1 'polypeptide(L)' 'MQQNINQREEQNVPSDIRLQQLTEEERECFEERAAIMEYDGGLERAVAETLAWRRIVESRVPLAG' A
#
# COMPACT_ATOMS: atom_id res chain seq x y z
N MET A 1 26.58 -26.44 16.52
CA MET A 1 25.47 -26.91 15.67
C MET A 1 24.78 -25.69 15.08
N GLN A 2 24.75 -25.65 13.75
CA GLN A 2 24.03 -24.69 12.91
C GLN A 2 22.51 -24.79 13.15
N GLN A 3 21.76 -23.73 12.85
CA GLN A 3 20.45 -23.65 12.14
C GLN A 3 19.75 -22.33 12.59
N ASN A 4 19.72 -21.28 11.76
CA ASN A 4 18.66 -20.94 10.77
C ASN A 4 17.42 -20.32 11.47
N ILE A 5 16.75 -19.25 11.04
CA ILE A 5 16.54 -18.64 9.71
C ILE A 5 15.86 -17.27 9.93
N ASN A 6 16.30 -16.26 9.17
CA ASN A 6 15.55 -15.10 8.67
C ASN A 6 14.09 -14.95 9.16
N GLN A 7 13.86 -14.20 10.23
CA GLN A 7 12.58 -13.48 10.35
C GLN A 7 12.70 -12.23 9.49
N ARG A 8 12.46 -12.39 8.18
CA ARG A 8 12.05 -11.26 7.35
C ARG A 8 10.69 -10.87 7.92
N GLU A 9 10.69 -9.95 8.87
CA GLU A 9 9.50 -9.21 9.25
C GLU A 9 9.00 -8.60 7.94
N GLU A 10 8.02 -9.28 7.33
CA GLU A 10 7.22 -8.73 6.25
C GLU A 10 6.83 -7.34 6.72
N GLN A 11 7.27 -6.35 5.95
CA GLN A 11 7.16 -4.95 6.29
C GLN A 11 5.68 -4.55 6.41
N ASN A 12 5.11 -4.82 7.57
CA ASN A 12 3.87 -4.25 8.03
C ASN A 12 4.18 -2.83 8.48
N VAL A 13 4.59 -1.99 7.52
CA VAL A 13 4.62 -0.55 7.76
C VAL A 13 3.15 -0.16 7.95
N PRO A 14 2.77 0.34 9.14
CA PRO A 14 1.40 0.73 9.40
C PRO A 14 0.91 1.70 8.32
N SER A 15 -0.34 1.52 7.87
CA SER A 15 -0.98 2.39 6.88
C SER A 15 -0.81 3.87 7.25
N ASP A 16 -0.85 4.18 8.54
CA ASP A 16 -0.65 5.52 9.11
C ASP A 16 0.68 6.19 8.69
N ILE A 17 1.80 5.45 8.68
CA ILE A 17 3.12 6.02 8.31
C ILE A 17 3.21 6.24 6.79
N ARG A 18 2.53 5.41 6.01
CA ARG A 18 2.42 5.57 4.55
C ARG A 18 1.55 6.78 4.21
N LEU A 19 0.42 6.95 4.87
CA LEU A 19 -0.51 8.07 4.69
C LEU A 19 0.10 9.44 5.05
N GLN A 20 1.01 9.49 6.03
CA GLN A 20 1.74 10.73 6.37
C GLN A 20 2.69 11.21 5.26
N GLN A 21 3.07 10.33 4.33
CA GLN A 21 3.92 10.67 3.20
C GLN A 21 3.13 11.04 1.94
N LEU A 22 1.80 10.98 1.98
CA LEU A 22 0.90 11.38 0.90
C LEU A 22 0.48 12.83 1.04
N THR A 23 0.34 13.53 -0.09
CA THR A 23 -0.44 14.78 -0.13
C THR A 23 -1.91 14.48 0.17
N GLU A 24 -2.70 15.52 0.41
CA GLU A 24 -4.14 15.38 0.63
C GLU A 24 -4.83 14.68 -0.56
N GLU A 25 -4.52 15.10 -1.78
CA GLU A 25 -5.06 14.51 -3.02
C GLU A 25 -4.66 13.04 -3.20
N GLU A 26 -3.42 12.69 -2.84
CA GLU A 26 -2.96 11.30 -2.89
C GLU A 26 -3.58 10.42 -1.81
N ARG A 27 -3.89 11.01 -0.65
CA ARG A 27 -4.60 10.33 0.43
C ARG A 27 -6.04 10.05 0.03
N GLU A 28 -6.74 11.02 -0.56
CA GLU A 28 -8.08 10.82 -1.11
C GLU A 28 -8.08 9.72 -2.18
N CYS A 29 -7.11 9.77 -3.11
CA CYS A 29 -6.96 8.74 -4.14
C CYS A 29 -6.65 7.36 -3.55
N PHE A 30 -5.84 7.30 -2.49
CA PHE A 30 -5.57 6.06 -1.76
C PHE A 30 -6.84 5.50 -1.12
N GLU A 31 -7.60 6.32 -0.39
CA GLU A 31 -8.80 5.89 0.33
C GLU A 31 -9.89 5.43 -0.63
N GLU A 32 -10.12 6.17 -1.71
CA GLU A 32 -11.08 5.82 -2.75
C GLU A 32 -10.73 4.48 -3.39
N ARG A 33 -9.45 4.26 -3.76
CA ARG A 33 -9.02 2.99 -4.37
C ARG A 33 -9.05 1.83 -3.40
N ALA A 34 -8.66 2.04 -2.15
CA ALA A 34 -8.77 1.01 -1.14
C ALA A 34 -10.24 0.61 -0.94
N ALA A 35 -11.17 1.57 -0.92
CA ALA A 35 -12.59 1.29 -0.85
C ALA A 35 -13.10 0.54 -2.09
N ILE A 36 -12.74 0.96 -3.31
CA ILE A 36 -13.16 0.25 -4.54
C ILE A 36 -12.65 -1.21 -4.53
N MET A 37 -11.39 -1.43 -4.17
CA MET A 37 -10.79 -2.77 -4.12
C MET A 37 -11.40 -3.65 -3.03
N GLU A 38 -11.83 -3.05 -1.91
CA GLU A 38 -12.53 -3.74 -0.82
C GLU A 38 -13.96 -4.13 -1.23
N TYR A 39 -14.76 -3.16 -1.71
CA TYR A 39 -16.18 -3.38 -2.00
C TYR A 39 -16.42 -4.09 -3.35
N ASP A 40 -15.74 -3.64 -4.41
CA ASP A 40 -15.91 -4.17 -5.76
C ASP A 40 -15.01 -5.39 -6.01
N GLY A 41 -13.79 -5.35 -5.47
CA GLY A 41 -12.82 -6.43 -5.58
C GLY A 41 -12.96 -7.54 -4.53
N GLY A 42 -13.76 -7.34 -3.49
CA GLY A 42 -13.94 -8.30 -2.39
C GLY A 42 -12.67 -8.59 -1.60
N LEU A 43 -11.68 -7.69 -1.65
CA LEU A 43 -10.40 -7.86 -0.96
C LEU A 43 -10.51 -7.44 0.51
N GLU A 44 -9.74 -8.08 1.39
CA GLU A 44 -9.58 -7.57 2.75
C GLU A 44 -8.93 -6.18 2.74
N ARG A 45 -9.35 -5.31 3.66
CA ARG A 45 -8.90 -3.92 3.74
C ARG A 45 -7.38 -3.78 3.69
N ALA A 46 -6.64 -4.61 4.41
CA ALA A 46 -5.17 -4.57 4.42
C ALA A 46 -4.54 -4.85 3.04
N VAL A 47 -5.16 -5.74 2.26
CA VAL A 47 -4.73 -6.06 0.90
C VAL A 47 -5.09 -4.92 -0.05
N ALA A 48 -6.31 -4.39 0.07
CA ALA A 48 -6.77 -3.25 -0.72
C ALA A 48 -5.89 -2.00 -0.49
N GLU A 49 -5.54 -1.70 0.76
CA GLU A 49 -4.62 -0.62 1.12
C GLU A 49 -3.22 -0.82 0.53
N THR A 50 -2.70 -2.05 0.56
CA THR A 50 -1.38 -2.36 -0.01
C THR A 50 -1.36 -2.11 -1.53
N LEU A 51 -2.41 -2.53 -2.24
CA LEU A 51 -2.54 -2.32 -3.68
C LEU A 51 -2.79 -0.84 -4.03
N ALA A 52 -3.63 -0.16 -3.25
CA ALA A 52 -3.89 1.27 -3.41
C ALA A 52 -2.60 2.07 -3.24
N TRP A 53 -1.80 1.78 -2.20
CA TRP A 53 -0.49 2.40 -1.97
C TRP A 53 0.46 2.18 -3.14
N ARG A 54 0.63 0.93 -3.58
CA ARG A 54 1.53 0.60 -4.70
C ARG A 54 1.22 1.46 -5.91
N ARG A 55 -0.06 1.65 -6.22
CA ARG A 55 -0.45 2.39 -7.41
C ARG A 55 -0.32 3.91 -7.24
N ILE A 56 -0.31 4.45 -6.00
CA ILE A 56 0.04 5.86 -5.75
C ILE A 56 1.54 6.06 -5.97
N VAL A 57 2.36 5.13 -5.49
CA VAL A 57 3.80 5.14 -5.76
C VAL A 57 4.10 5.03 -7.25
N GLU A 58 3.38 4.17 -7.98
CA GLU A 58 3.50 4.08 -9.44
C GLU A 58 3.07 5.36 -10.16
N SER A 59 2.03 6.08 -9.70
CA SER A 59 1.62 7.35 -10.31
C SER A 59 2.57 8.51 -10.02
N ARG A 60 3.31 8.45 -8.91
CA ARG A 60 4.37 9.42 -8.58
C ARG A 60 5.59 9.30 -9.49
N VAL A 61 5.81 8.13 -10.07
CA VAL A 61 6.84 7.94 -11.08
C VAL A 61 6.23 8.39 -12.40
N PRO A 62 6.56 9.59 -12.93
CA PRO A 62 6.17 9.91 -14.28
C PRO A 62 6.74 8.81 -15.17
N LEU A 63 5.89 8.17 -15.97
CA LEU A 63 6.31 7.25 -17.02
C LEU A 63 7.39 7.97 -17.84
N ALA A 64 8.64 7.65 -17.57
CA ALA A 64 9.76 8.17 -18.33
C ALA A 64 9.76 7.40 -19.66
N GLY A 65 9.16 8.01 -20.68
CA GLY A 65 9.32 7.63 -22.10
C GLY A 65 8.33 6.62 -22.62
#